data_AF-A0A9C5ZL18-F1
#
_entry.id   AF-A0A9C5ZL18-F1
#
_cell.length_a   1.000
_cell.length_b   1.000
_cell.length_c   1.000
_cell.angle_alpha   90.00
_cell.angle_beta   90.00
_cell.angle_gamma   90.00
#
_symmetry.space_group_name_H-M   'P 1'
#
loop_
_entity.id
_entity.type
_entity.pdbx_description
1 polymer ?
#
loop_
_entity_poly.entity_id
_entity_poly.type
_entity_poly.pdbx_seq_one_letter_code
_entity_poly.pdbx_strand_id
1 'polypeptide(L)'
;MFVVRNDGNLIPHAHHFQDEHFSCEPAALELGCVVNDILHSIVCGHSDCKAMNLLYMLRDPDFASNCCSSIESNIILFFFLMQNNGRLSSSRLIRHF
;
A
#
# COMPACT_ATOMS: atom_id res chain seq x y z
N MET A 1 -15.50 -5.15 16.01
CA MET A 1 -14.74 -5.03 14.76
C MET A 1 -13.86 -3.79 14.90
N PHE A 2 -12.54 -3.98 14.97
CA PHE A 2 -11.56 -2.90 14.97
C PHE A 2 -11.21 -2.58 13.52
N VAL A 3 -11.24 -1.29 13.13
CA VAL A 3 -11.19 -0.88 11.72
C VAL A 3 -10.16 0.20 11.52
N VAL A 4 -9.28 -0.02 10.54
CA VAL A 4 -8.31 0.95 10.03
C VAL A 4 -8.66 1.22 8.58
N ARG A 5 -8.61 2.49 8.17
CA ARG A 5 -8.87 2.91 6.78
C ARG A 5 -7.79 3.86 6.33
N ASN A 6 -7.24 3.58 5.17
CA ASN A 6 -6.34 4.46 4.43
C ASN A 6 -6.65 4.38 2.95
N ASP A 7 -6.01 5.21 2.15
CA ASP A 7 -6.16 5.19 0.71
C ASP A 7 -5.56 3.90 0.13
N GLY A 8 -6.42 3.08 -0.49
CA GLY A 8 -6.00 1.83 -1.11
C GLY A 8 -5.93 0.63 -0.18
N ASN A 9 -6.28 0.80 1.10
CA ASN A 9 -6.34 -0.27 2.10
C ASN A 9 -4.99 -1.02 2.21
N LEU A 10 -3.91 -0.25 2.11
CA LEU A 10 -2.54 -0.74 2.06
C LEU A 10 -1.98 -0.95 3.46
N ILE A 11 -1.20 -2.00 3.65
CA ILE A 11 -0.45 -2.23 4.88
C ILE A 11 1.02 -2.26 4.49
N PRO A 12 1.82 -1.24 4.88
CA PRO A 12 3.24 -1.20 4.56
C PRO A 12 3.98 -2.35 5.26
N HIS A 13 4.99 -2.90 4.57
CA HIS A 13 5.80 -3.98 5.13
C HIS A 13 6.83 -3.42 6.13
N ALA A 14 6.84 -3.94 7.36
CA ALA A 14 7.64 -3.41 8.47
C ALA A 14 9.15 -3.25 8.15
N HIS A 15 9.77 -4.18 7.42
CA HIS A 15 11.20 -4.10 7.07
C HIS A 15 11.59 -2.87 6.24
N HIS A 16 10.64 -2.30 5.49
CA HIS A 16 10.93 -1.26 4.51
C HIS A 16 10.61 0.14 5.04
N PHE A 17 9.92 0.23 6.17
CA PHE A 17 9.56 1.47 6.83
C PHE A 17 10.14 1.43 8.24
N GLN A 18 11.45 1.72 8.35
CA GLN A 18 12.14 1.81 9.63
C GLN A 18 11.74 3.09 10.38
N ASP A 19 11.84 3.00 11.71
CA ASP A 19 11.46 3.86 12.85
C ASP A 19 11.25 5.39 12.70
N GLU A 20 11.66 6.03 11.59
CA GLU A 20 11.47 7.47 11.35
C GLU A 20 10.15 7.80 10.63
N HIS A 21 9.37 6.81 10.22
CA HIS A 21 8.08 7.01 9.57
C HIS A 21 6.91 6.59 10.47
N PHE A 22 6.36 7.56 11.20
CA PHE A 22 5.11 7.38 11.94
C PHE A 22 3.98 7.02 10.97
N SER A 23 3.53 5.76 11.00
CA SER A 23 2.39 5.27 10.23
C SER A 23 1.34 4.68 11.15
N CYS A 24 0.06 4.87 10.82
CA CYS A 24 -1.06 4.48 11.66
C CYS A 24 -1.33 2.97 11.59
N GLU A 25 -0.97 2.35 10.47
CA GLU A 25 -1.22 0.94 10.16
C GLU A 25 -0.48 -0.03 11.10
N PRO A 26 0.86 0.08 11.31
CA PRO A 26 1.56 -0.82 12.23
C PRO A 26 1.11 -0.63 13.68
N ALA A 27 0.90 0.62 14.13
CA ALA A 27 0.42 0.91 15.48
C ALA A 27 -0.97 0.29 15.73
N ALA A 28 -1.85 0.34 14.72
CA ALA A 28 -3.17 -0.27 14.81
C ALA A 28 -3.11 -1.81 14.81
N LEU A 29 -2.19 -2.42 14.06
CA LEU A 29 -1.95 -3.86 14.11
C LEU A 29 -1.38 -4.31 15.47
N GLU A 30 -0.47 -3.53 16.06
CA GLU A 30 0.05 -3.79 17.40
C GLU A 30 -1.08 -3.71 18.43
N LEU A 31 -1.86 -2.62 18.43
CA LEU A 31 -3.00 -2.46 19.33
C LEU A 31 -4.05 -3.56 19.12
N GLY A 32 -4.34 -3.93 17.89
CA GLY A 32 -5.35 -4.94 17.57
C GLY A 32 -4.91 -6.36 17.90
N CYS A 33 -3.80 -6.81 17.32
CA CYS A 33 -3.38 -8.20 17.37
C CYS A 33 -2.54 -8.54 18.60
N VAL A 34 -1.74 -7.61 19.12
CA VAL A 34 -0.84 -7.88 20.27
C VAL A 34 -1.48 -7.47 21.59
N VAL A 35 -2.06 -6.26 21.66
CA VAL A 35 -2.62 -5.74 22.92
C VAL A 35 -4.02 -6.29 23.19
N ASN A 36 -4.83 -6.50 22.15
CA ASN A 36 -6.23 -6.90 22.28
C ASN A 36 -6.53 -8.33 21.77
N ASP A 37 -5.51 -9.12 21.43
CA ASP A 37 -5.63 -10.52 20.97
C ASP A 37 -6.63 -10.75 19.83
N ILE A 38 -6.74 -9.81 18.87
CA ILE A 38 -7.57 -10.02 17.68
C ILE A 38 -6.97 -11.13 16.83
N LEU A 39 -7.71 -12.24 16.73
CA LEU A 39 -7.28 -13.47 16.03
C LEU A 39 -7.27 -13.33 14.49
N HIS A 40 -8.16 -12.50 13.95
CA HIS A 40 -8.38 -12.40 12.51
C HIS A 40 -8.20 -10.97 12.01
N SER A 41 -7.28 -10.80 11.08
CA SER A 41 -7.11 -9.58 10.29
C SER A 41 -7.61 -9.82 8.86
N ILE A 42 -8.38 -8.87 8.34
CA ILE A 42 -8.94 -8.93 6.99
C ILE A 42 -8.62 -7.62 6.28
N VAL A 43 -8.00 -7.72 5.11
CA VAL A 43 -7.77 -6.58 4.21
C VAL A 43 -8.84 -6.62 3.13
N CYS A 44 -9.72 -5.62 3.12
CA CYS A 44 -10.82 -5.56 2.17
C CYS A 44 -10.45 -4.64 1.02
N GLY A 45 -10.29 -5.16 -0.20
CA GLY A 45 -10.24 -4.32 -1.40
C GLY A 45 -11.65 -3.84 -1.82
N HIS A 46 -11.70 -2.93 -2.80
CA HIS A 46 -12.96 -2.57 -3.45
C HIS A 46 -12.75 -2.21 -4.93
N SER A 47 -13.80 -2.35 -5.75
CA SER A 47 -13.79 -1.94 -7.15
C SER A 47 -13.61 -0.43 -7.29
N ASP A 48 -13.05 0.01 -8.41
CA ASP A 48 -12.82 1.42 -8.76
C ASP A 48 -12.08 2.23 -7.67
N CYS A 49 -11.12 1.58 -6.98
CA CYS A 49 -10.30 2.26 -6.00
C CYS A 49 -9.38 3.29 -6.65
N LYS A 50 -9.63 4.58 -6.37
CA LYS A 50 -8.87 5.70 -6.95
C LYS A 50 -7.38 5.63 -6.63
N ALA A 51 -7.01 5.21 -5.42
CA ALA A 51 -5.62 5.04 -5.03
C ALA A 51 -4.92 3.97 -5.89
N MET A 52 -5.60 2.85 -6.15
CA MET A 52 -5.07 1.77 -6.99
C MET A 52 -5.02 2.16 -8.46
N ASN A 53 -6.01 2.91 -8.95
CA ASN A 53 -6.00 3.44 -10.31
C ASN A 53 -4.83 4.42 -10.51
N LEU A 54 -4.61 5.32 -9.55
CA LEU A 54 -3.46 6.22 -9.57
C LEU A 54 -2.14 5.43 -9.54
N LEU A 55 -2.01 4.47 -8.62
CA LEU A 55 -0.82 3.63 -8.52
C LEU A 55 -0.54 2.86 -9.82
N TYR A 56 -1.59 2.41 -10.50
CA TYR A 56 -1.48 1.76 -11.81
C TYR A 56 -0.98 2.72 -12.89
N MET A 57 -1.50 3.95 -12.93
CA MET A 57 -1.06 4.97 -13.89
C MET A 57 0.39 5.40 -13.64
N LEU A 58 0.84 5.43 -12.39
CA LEU A 58 2.23 5.74 -12.03
C LEU A 58 3.27 4.71 -12.50
N ARG A 59 2.83 3.56 -13.05
CA ARG A 59 3.72 2.64 -13.76
C ARG A 59 4.32 3.26 -15.02
N ASP A 60 3.62 4.20 -15.65
CA ASP A 60 4.08 4.91 -16.83
C ASP A 60 5.05 6.04 -16.42
N PRO A 61 6.33 6.02 -16.84
CA PRO A 61 7.31 7.03 -16.47
C PRO A 61 6.94 8.44 -16.98
N ASP A 62 6.26 8.55 -18.10
CA ASP A 62 5.82 9.84 -18.65
C ASP A 62 4.69 10.42 -17.79
N PHE A 63 3.76 9.57 -17.34
CA PHE A 63 2.73 9.98 -16.40
C PHE A 63 3.32 10.33 -15.02
N ALA A 64 4.22 9.49 -14.51
CA ALA A 64 4.85 9.69 -13.21
C ALA A 64 5.67 10.98 -13.16
N SER A 65 6.47 11.28 -14.19
CA SER A 65 7.28 12.51 -14.23
C SER A 65 6.43 13.79 -14.25
N ASN A 66 5.26 13.75 -14.89
CA ASN A 66 4.30 14.86 -14.88
C ASN A 66 3.57 15.04 -13.53
N CYS A 67 3.38 13.95 -12.77
CA CYS A 67 2.68 13.98 -11.47
C CYS A 67 3.62 14.26 -10.29
N CYS A 68 4.91 13.91 -10.40
CA CYS A 68 5.88 13.88 -9.29
C CYS A 68 6.47 15.26 -8.93
N SER A 69 6.12 16.33 -9.63
CA SER A 69 6.50 17.71 -9.26
C SER A 69 5.78 18.24 -8.00
N SER A 70 4.78 17.52 -7.47
CA SER A 70 3.99 17.91 -6.28
C SER A 70 3.89 16.85 -5.18
N ILE A 71 4.43 15.64 -5.35
CA ILE A 71 4.34 14.54 -4.38
C ILE A 71 5.76 14.20 -3.92
N GLU A 72 6.04 14.26 -2.61
CA GLU A 72 7.32 13.85 -2.05
C GLU A 72 7.66 12.43 -2.53
N SER A 73 8.69 12.37 -3.37
CA SER A 73 8.98 11.27 -4.30
C SER A 73 9.37 9.95 -3.64
N ASN A 74 9.43 9.89 -2.31
CA ASN A 74 9.92 8.73 -1.59
C ASN A 74 8.81 7.72 -1.27
N ILE A 75 7.60 8.14 -0.86
CA ILE A 75 6.66 7.17 -0.27
C ILE A 75 5.93 6.31 -1.32
N ILE A 76 5.55 6.90 -2.46
CA ILE A 76 4.80 6.19 -3.51
C ILE A 76 5.72 5.39 -4.42
N LEU A 77 6.89 5.93 -4.79
CA LEU A 77 7.88 5.19 -5.57
C LEU A 77 8.39 3.99 -4.78
N PHE A 78 8.56 4.13 -3.47
CA PHE A 78 8.94 3.03 -2.60
C PHE A 78 7.81 2.01 -2.46
N PHE A 79 6.54 2.41 -2.33
CA PHE A 79 5.40 1.49 -2.39
C PHE A 79 5.34 0.72 -3.72
N PHE A 80 5.60 1.40 -4.84
CA PHE A 80 5.65 0.78 -6.17
C PHE A 80 6.83 -0.20 -6.30
N LEU A 81 8.04 0.19 -5.87
CA LEU A 81 9.22 -0.68 -5.87
C LEU A 81 9.03 -1.89 -4.95
N MET A 82 8.37 -1.69 -3.80
CA MET A 82 8.08 -2.72 -2.81
C MET A 82 7.06 -3.76 -3.30
N GLN A 83 6.02 -3.31 -4.00
CA GLN A 83 5.05 -4.22 -4.63
C GLN A 83 5.66 -5.01 -5.80
N ASN A 84 6.74 -4.52 -6.42
CA ASN A 84 7.27 -5.07 -7.67
C ASN A 84 8.56 -5.90 -7.55
N ASN A 85 9.18 -6.05 -6.36
CA ASN A 85 10.30 -6.97 -6.04
C ASN A 85 11.00 -7.63 -7.26
N GLY A 86 11.63 -6.81 -8.12
CA GLY A 86 12.41 -7.26 -9.28
C GLY A 86 11.77 -8.23 -10.28
N ARG A 87 10.44 -8.41 -10.37
CA ARG A 87 9.86 -9.38 -11.31
C ARG A 87 8.56 -8.90 -11.97
N LEU A 88 8.73 -8.25 -13.11
CA LEU A 88 7.71 -8.10 -14.14
C LEU A 88 7.24 -9.49 -14.62
N SER A 89 6.05 -9.91 -14.20
CA SER A 89 5.22 -10.82 -15.00
C SER A 89 3.77 -10.37 -14.92
N SER A 90 3.37 -9.64 -15.96
CA SER A 90 2.13 -8.88 -16.08
C SER A 90 0.86 -9.74 -16.30
N SER A 91 0.80 -10.98 -15.82
CA SER A 91 -0.22 -11.95 -16.31
C SER A 91 -1.06 -12.68 -15.26
N ARG A 92 -0.97 -12.38 -13.95
CA ARG A 92 -1.70 -13.19 -12.93
C ARG A 92 -2.52 -12.49 -11.85
N LEU A 93 -2.70 -11.17 -11.87
CA LEU A 93 -3.41 -10.48 -10.78
C LEU A 93 -4.86 -10.05 -11.09
N ILE A 94 -5.40 -10.32 -12.30
CA ILE A 94 -6.76 -9.89 -12.70
C ILE A 94 -7.73 -11.09 -12.91
N ARG A 95 -7.37 -12.30 -12.46
CA ARG A 95 -8.34 -13.42 -12.46
C ARG A 95 -8.51 -13.91 -11.04
N HIS A 96 -9.71 -13.72 -10.51
CA HIS A 96 -10.15 -13.97 -9.14
C HIS A 96 -9.89 -12.82 -8.17
N PHE A 97 -10.63 -11.73 -8.33
CA PHE A 97 -11.67 -11.31 -7.37
C PHE A 97 -12.78 -10.60 -8.14
#